data_AF-A0A3D0MB41-F1
#
_entry.id   AF-A0A3D0MB41-F1
#
_cell.length_a   1.000
_cell.length_b   1.000
_cell.length_c   1.000
_cell.angle_alpha   90.00
_cell.angle_beta   90.00
_cell.angle_gamma   90.00
#
_symmetry.space_group_name_H-M   'P 1'
#
loop_
_entity.id
_entity.type
_entity.pdbx_description
1 polymer ?
#
loop_
_entity_poly.entity_id
_entity_poly.type
_entity_poly.pdbx_seq_one_letter_code
_entity_poly.pdbx_strand_id
1 'polypeptide(L)'
;DNRIARFSDPERSCVGDPCGIQSEATLGSDAVQSLNLVRHQIANFTPSTVPDLPRRQVASISGESTAAAIAVAASKDEGLSFSEVFTPSDRVSISANILLDPAHIGKVGTLHVLVGLKGEADLYQLNSNAELERWDGQTETLFPLAQPRILNAEENLALLQNFQFSSALAGLDLVVYVAYQIPESGVLIYTTTPMPLRIVL
;
A
#
# COMPACT_ATOMS: atom_id res chain seq x y z
N ASP A 1 23.98 26.42 -17.03
CA ASP A 1 23.94 25.22 -16.18
C ASP A 1 24.08 24.02 -17.11
N ASN A 2 25.26 23.40 -17.16
CA ASN A 2 25.63 22.41 -18.19
C ASN A 2 25.53 20.98 -17.63
N ARG A 3 24.38 20.66 -17.01
CA ARG A 3 24.12 19.32 -16.49
C ARG A 3 23.57 18.45 -17.61
N ILE A 4 24.22 17.32 -17.86
CA ILE A 4 23.75 16.29 -18.80
C ILE A 4 23.20 15.14 -17.97
N ALA A 5 21.99 14.67 -18.27
CA ALA A 5 21.32 13.60 -17.53
C ALA A 5 21.97 12.22 -17.84
N ARG A 6 23.15 11.97 -17.27
CA ARG A 6 23.88 10.71 -17.41
C ARG A 6 24.85 10.48 -16.26
N PHE A 7 25.16 9.21 -16.03
CA PHE A 7 26.27 8.81 -15.17
C PHE A 7 27.61 9.00 -15.90
N SER A 8 28.69 9.15 -15.14
CA SER A 8 30.03 9.28 -15.71
C SER A 8 30.52 7.95 -16.29
N ASP A 9 31.12 8.03 -17.46
CA ASP A 9 31.59 6.92 -18.30
C ASP A 9 32.74 7.46 -19.18
N PRO A 10 34.01 7.15 -18.84
CA PRO A 10 35.19 7.64 -19.56
C PRO A 10 35.23 7.24 -21.04
N GLU A 11 34.50 6.18 -21.41
CA GLU A 11 34.42 5.67 -22.78
C GLU A 11 33.37 6.40 -23.63
N ARG A 12 32.62 7.34 -23.05
CA ARG A 12 31.60 8.15 -23.75
C ARG A 12 32.01 9.61 -23.85
N SER A 13 31.44 10.30 -24.84
CA SER A 13 31.64 11.74 -25.04
C SER A 13 30.50 12.59 -24.45
N CYS A 14 30.90 13.66 -23.76
CA CYS A 14 30.11 14.72 -23.15
C CYS A 14 30.53 16.05 -23.77
N VAL A 15 29.80 16.49 -24.80
CA VAL A 15 30.07 17.77 -25.49
C VAL A 15 31.50 17.86 -26.02
N GLY A 16 32.03 16.75 -26.54
CA GLY A 16 33.36 16.68 -27.13
C GLY A 16 34.46 16.20 -26.18
N ASP A 17 34.23 16.22 -24.87
CA ASP A 17 35.16 15.71 -23.86
C ASP A 17 34.75 14.33 -23.33
N PRO A 18 35.66 13.53 -22.75
CA PRO A 18 35.26 12.31 -22.04
C PRO A 18 34.24 12.60 -20.94
N CYS A 19 33.21 11.75 -20.83
CA CYS A 19 32.17 11.82 -19.82
C CYS A 19 32.64 11.31 -18.44
N GLY A 20 33.90 11.49 -18.06
CA GLY A 20 34.45 10.94 -16.83
C GLY A 20 35.96 10.76 -16.90
N ILE A 21 36.51 10.16 -15.86
CA ILE A 21 37.94 9.84 -15.73
C ILE A 21 38.05 8.35 -15.43
N GLN A 22 39.00 7.67 -16.07
CA GLN A 22 39.31 6.25 -15.86
C GLN A 22 39.38 5.92 -14.36
N SER A 23 38.80 4.79 -13.96
CA SER A 23 38.60 4.46 -12.55
C SER A 23 39.88 4.25 -11.76
N GLU A 24 40.98 3.92 -12.44
CA GLU A 24 42.31 3.74 -11.86
C GLU A 24 43.02 5.08 -11.56
N ALA A 25 42.49 6.21 -12.03
CA ALA A 25 43.04 7.52 -11.73
C ALA A 25 42.78 7.94 -10.27
N THR A 26 43.65 8.80 -9.72
CA THR A 26 43.56 9.31 -8.34
C THR A 26 42.21 9.97 -8.02
N LEU A 27 41.50 10.50 -9.02
CA LEU A 27 40.15 11.03 -8.94
C LEU A 27 39.27 10.43 -10.06
N GLY A 28 39.35 9.11 -10.23
CA GLY A 28 38.54 8.35 -11.19
C GLY A 28 37.05 8.65 -11.01
N SER A 29 36.35 8.82 -12.12
CA SER A 29 34.91 9.09 -12.16
C SER A 29 34.26 8.22 -13.24
N ASP A 30 34.08 6.95 -12.91
CA ASP A 30 33.39 5.96 -13.75
C ASP A 30 32.25 5.30 -12.95
N ALA A 31 31.12 6.00 -12.91
CA ALA A 31 29.92 5.52 -12.25
C ALA A 31 29.31 4.34 -13.02
N VAL A 32 29.44 4.29 -14.35
CA VAL A 32 28.90 3.20 -15.18
C VAL A 32 29.61 1.88 -14.89
N GLN A 33 30.94 1.85 -14.82
CA GLN A 33 31.69 0.65 -14.46
C GLN A 33 31.32 0.17 -13.05
N SER A 34 31.25 1.10 -12.10
CA SER A 34 30.85 0.79 -10.71
C SER A 34 29.46 0.17 -10.66
N LEU A 35 28.46 0.79 -11.29
CA LEU A 35 27.10 0.27 -11.37
C LEU A 35 27.05 -1.09 -12.07
N ASN A 36 27.81 -1.29 -13.15
CA ASN A 36 27.88 -2.57 -13.84
C ASN A 36 28.48 -3.69 -12.97
N LEU A 37 29.42 -3.36 -12.08
CA LEU A 37 30.02 -4.29 -11.13
C LEU A 37 29.01 -4.74 -10.05
N VAL A 38 28.16 -3.82 -9.57
CA VAL A 38 27.28 -4.07 -8.41
C VAL A 38 25.81 -4.29 -8.77
N ARG A 39 25.39 -4.08 -10.03
CA ARG A 39 23.96 -4.13 -10.43
C ARG A 39 23.28 -5.45 -10.09
N HIS A 40 23.99 -6.58 -10.16
CA HIS A 40 23.42 -7.89 -9.87
C HIS A 40 23.26 -8.10 -8.36
N GLN A 41 24.20 -7.61 -7.56
CA GLN A 41 24.16 -7.65 -6.10
C GLN A 41 23.04 -6.73 -5.58
N ILE A 42 22.92 -5.52 -6.14
CA ILE A 42 21.83 -4.59 -5.83
C ILE A 42 20.47 -5.20 -6.21
N ALA A 43 20.35 -5.75 -7.42
CA ALA A 43 19.11 -6.38 -7.90
C ALA A 43 18.73 -7.66 -7.12
N ASN A 44 19.69 -8.30 -6.46
CA ASN A 44 19.44 -9.45 -5.59
C ASN A 44 19.18 -9.05 -4.13
N PHE A 45 19.66 -7.88 -3.69
CA PHE A 45 19.46 -7.39 -2.33
C PHE A 45 18.05 -6.84 -2.13
N THR A 46 17.52 -6.15 -3.14
CA THR A 46 16.13 -5.68 -3.15
C THR A 46 15.40 -6.38 -4.28
N PRO A 47 14.25 -7.02 -4.04
CA PRO A 47 13.43 -7.59 -5.10
C PRO A 47 13.21 -6.56 -6.21
N SER A 48 13.55 -6.94 -7.44
CA SER A 48 13.41 -6.07 -8.62
C SER A 48 11.94 -5.74 -8.96
N THR A 49 11.00 -6.44 -8.32
CA THR A 49 9.56 -6.25 -8.44
C THR A 49 8.92 -6.38 -7.06
N VAL A 50 8.15 -5.38 -6.65
CA VAL A 50 7.22 -5.50 -5.52
C VAL A 50 6.00 -6.28 -6.03
N PRO A 51 5.54 -7.34 -5.34
CA PRO A 51 4.33 -8.06 -5.75
C PRO A 51 3.11 -7.12 -5.77
N ASP A 52 2.22 -7.33 -6.73
CA ASP A 52 0.94 -6.64 -6.76
C ASP A 52 0.12 -7.01 -5.53
N LEU A 53 -0.57 -6.01 -4.95
CA LEU A 53 -1.50 -6.25 -3.84
C LEU A 53 -2.61 -7.22 -4.30
N PRO A 54 -2.97 -8.23 -3.47
CA PRO A 54 -4.03 -9.17 -3.79
C PRO A 54 -5.37 -8.44 -3.83
N ARG A 55 -6.04 -8.48 -4.99
CA ARG A 55 -7.37 -7.90 -5.17
C ARG A 55 -8.40 -8.69 -4.37
N ARG A 56 -9.34 -7.96 -3.78
CA ARG A 56 -10.49 -8.49 -3.07
C ARG A 56 -11.74 -8.22 -3.90
N GLN A 57 -12.77 -9.06 -3.74
CA GLN A 57 -14.06 -8.80 -4.36
C GLN A 57 -14.66 -7.55 -3.74
N VAL A 58 -15.32 -6.74 -4.56
CA VAL A 58 -15.96 -5.49 -4.15
C VAL A 58 -17.42 -5.47 -4.59
N ALA A 59 -18.24 -4.70 -3.89
CA ALA A 59 -19.61 -4.42 -4.25
C ALA A 59 -19.99 -2.97 -3.95
N SER A 60 -21.00 -2.47 -4.65
CA SER A 60 -21.71 -1.24 -4.28
C SER A 60 -22.80 -1.56 -3.26
N ILE A 61 -23.03 -0.65 -2.31
CA ILE A 61 -24.19 -0.75 -1.41
C ILE A 61 -25.53 -0.69 -2.16
N SER A 62 -25.59 -0.01 -3.31
CA SER A 62 -26.78 0.02 -4.18
C SER A 62 -27.04 -1.31 -4.90
N GLY A 63 -26.05 -2.23 -4.90
CA GLY A 63 -26.08 -3.46 -5.69
C GLY A 63 -25.71 -3.25 -7.18
N GLU A 64 -25.45 -2.03 -7.60
CA GLU A 64 -24.99 -1.73 -8.96
C GLU A 64 -23.57 -2.25 -9.21
N SER A 65 -23.28 -2.59 -10.46
CA SER A 65 -21.93 -2.99 -10.87
C SER A 65 -20.97 -1.80 -10.78
N THR A 66 -19.74 -2.06 -10.32
CA THR A 66 -18.66 -1.06 -10.30
C THR A 66 -17.43 -1.59 -11.02
N ALA A 67 -16.70 -0.68 -11.67
CA ALA A 67 -15.37 -0.94 -12.23
C ALA A 67 -14.24 -0.74 -11.20
N ALA A 68 -14.57 -0.33 -9.97
CA ALA A 68 -13.59 -0.17 -8.90
C ALA A 68 -12.94 -1.50 -8.53
N ALA A 69 -11.70 -1.44 -8.05
CA ALA A 69 -10.99 -2.58 -7.49
C ALA A 69 -10.30 -2.17 -6.19
N ILE A 70 -10.39 -3.03 -5.18
CA ILE A 70 -9.73 -2.81 -3.89
C ILE A 70 -8.80 -3.98 -3.65
N ALA A 71 -7.55 -3.70 -3.31
CA ALA A 71 -6.54 -4.68 -2.95
C ALA A 71 -6.01 -4.37 -1.54
N VAL A 72 -5.81 -5.41 -0.73
CA VAL A 72 -5.38 -5.26 0.67
C VAL A 72 -4.49 -6.44 1.05
N ALA A 73 -3.34 -6.13 1.64
CA ALA A 73 -2.42 -7.13 2.18
C ALA A 73 -1.67 -6.65 3.42
N ALA A 74 -1.15 -7.63 4.15
CA ALA A 74 -0.19 -7.44 5.22
C ALA A 74 1.17 -7.98 4.82
N SER A 75 2.23 -7.32 5.29
CA SER A 75 3.62 -7.67 5.04
C SER A 75 4.45 -7.44 6.30
N LYS A 76 5.54 -8.19 6.44
CA LYS A 76 6.57 -8.00 7.49
C LYS A 76 7.93 -7.57 6.94
N ASP A 77 8.00 -7.32 5.65
CA ASP A 77 9.21 -7.01 4.89
C ASP A 77 8.97 -5.82 3.95
N GLU A 78 8.25 -4.81 4.44
CA GLU A 78 8.00 -3.54 3.73
C GLU A 78 7.31 -3.70 2.36
N GLY A 79 6.49 -4.74 2.22
CA GLY A 79 5.71 -5.03 1.00
C GLY A 79 6.45 -5.91 -0.01
N LEU A 80 7.64 -6.41 0.32
CA LEU A 80 8.39 -7.32 -0.56
C LEU A 80 7.72 -8.70 -0.70
N SER A 81 6.98 -9.12 0.32
CA SER A 81 6.09 -10.28 0.28
C SER A 81 4.83 -10.04 1.12
N PHE A 82 3.78 -10.81 0.83
CA PHE A 82 2.51 -10.75 1.56
C PHE A 82 2.22 -12.07 2.27
N SER A 83 1.71 -11.96 3.49
CA SER A 83 1.25 -13.08 4.30
C SER A 83 -0.06 -12.72 4.97
N GLU A 84 -0.83 -13.74 5.32
CA GLU A 84 -2.04 -13.60 6.15
C GLU A 84 -1.79 -14.14 7.56
N VAL A 85 -0.61 -14.71 7.83
CA VAL A 85 -0.22 -15.30 9.12
C VAL A 85 1.05 -14.66 9.64
N PHE A 86 1.03 -14.21 10.88
CA PHE A 86 2.12 -13.52 11.58
C PHE A 86 2.23 -13.98 13.03
N THR A 87 3.34 -13.68 13.68
CA THR A 87 3.51 -13.88 15.13
C THR A 87 3.57 -12.55 15.88
N PRO A 88 3.36 -12.52 17.21
CA PRO A 88 3.52 -11.31 18.01
C PRO A 88 4.93 -10.69 17.97
N SER A 89 5.95 -11.43 17.52
CA SER A 89 7.31 -10.89 17.32
C SER A 89 7.50 -10.21 15.96
N ASP A 90 6.63 -10.49 14.99
CA ASP A 90 6.69 -9.83 13.68
C ASP A 90 6.27 -8.35 13.83
N ARG A 91 6.90 -7.49 13.04
CA ARG A 91 6.40 -6.13 12.80
C ARG A 91 5.66 -6.11 11.47
N VAL A 92 4.39 -5.77 11.52
CA VAL A 92 3.47 -5.94 10.40
C VAL A 92 3.02 -4.58 9.89
N SER A 93 3.08 -4.40 8.58
CA SER A 93 2.48 -3.29 7.87
C SER A 93 1.28 -3.79 7.08
N ILE A 94 0.17 -3.06 7.12
CA ILE A 94 -1.03 -3.35 6.33
C ILE A 94 -1.24 -2.20 5.36
N SER A 95 -1.32 -2.52 4.08
CA SER A 95 -1.52 -1.55 3.00
C SER A 95 -2.74 -1.91 2.17
N ALA A 96 -3.41 -0.89 1.65
CA ALA A 96 -4.50 -1.04 0.70
C ALA A 96 -4.28 -0.16 -0.52
N ASN A 97 -4.71 -0.66 -1.67
CA ASN A 97 -4.78 0.08 -2.92
C ASN A 97 -6.23 0.07 -3.40
N ILE A 98 -6.72 1.23 -3.83
CA ILE A 98 -8.06 1.40 -4.36
C ILE A 98 -7.92 2.01 -5.75
N LEU A 99 -8.30 1.24 -6.77
CA LEU A 99 -8.56 1.76 -8.10
C LEU A 99 -10.02 2.19 -8.15
N LEU A 100 -10.26 3.48 -8.36
CA LEU A 100 -11.59 4.04 -8.36
C LEU A 100 -12.35 3.67 -9.63
N ASP A 101 -13.68 3.59 -9.49
CA ASP A 101 -14.55 3.57 -10.66
C ASP A 101 -14.34 4.88 -11.45
N PRO A 102 -14.18 4.83 -12.79
CA PRO A 102 -14.02 6.03 -13.60
C PRO A 102 -15.11 7.08 -13.38
N ALA A 103 -16.34 6.69 -13.04
CA ALA A 103 -17.44 7.61 -12.75
C ALA A 103 -17.28 8.36 -11.40
N HIS A 104 -16.35 7.94 -10.56
CA HIS A 104 -16.12 8.45 -9.21
C HIS A 104 -14.87 9.34 -9.09
N ILE A 105 -13.97 9.26 -10.08
CA ILE A 105 -12.71 10.02 -10.10
C ILE A 105 -13.01 11.52 -10.13
N GLY A 106 -12.31 12.29 -9.30
CA GLY A 106 -12.48 13.75 -9.23
C GLY A 106 -13.64 14.20 -8.35
N LYS A 107 -14.45 13.28 -7.80
CA LYS A 107 -15.51 13.60 -6.83
C LYS A 107 -14.94 13.68 -5.41
N VAL A 108 -15.63 14.43 -4.55
CA VAL A 108 -15.32 14.47 -3.12
C VAL A 108 -15.79 13.17 -2.47
N GLY A 109 -14.89 12.48 -1.79
CA GLY A 109 -15.19 11.24 -1.11
C GLY A 109 -14.33 10.99 0.13
N THR A 110 -14.62 9.88 0.78
CA THR A 110 -14.02 9.45 2.05
C THR A 110 -13.61 7.99 1.98
N LEU A 111 -12.59 7.63 2.75
CA LEU A 111 -12.05 6.28 2.83
C LEU A 111 -12.29 5.72 4.22
N HIS A 112 -12.62 4.44 4.30
CA HIS A 112 -13.08 3.79 5.52
C HIS A 112 -12.44 2.41 5.68
N VAL A 113 -12.18 2.04 6.94
CA VAL A 113 -11.64 0.73 7.30
C VAL A 113 -12.42 0.17 8.47
N LEU A 114 -12.84 -1.09 8.33
CA LEU A 114 -13.40 -1.87 9.42
C LEU A 114 -12.50 -3.06 9.71
N VAL A 115 -12.42 -3.43 10.99
CA VAL A 115 -11.74 -4.62 11.48
C VAL A 115 -12.70 -5.41 12.35
N GLY A 116 -12.56 -6.73 12.39
CA GLY A 116 -13.38 -7.58 13.25
C GLY A 116 -12.78 -8.96 13.43
N LEU A 117 -13.51 -9.82 14.12
CA LEU A 117 -13.17 -11.23 14.28
C LEU A 117 -13.96 -12.07 13.28
N LYS A 118 -13.29 -13.02 12.65
CA LYS A 118 -13.88 -13.90 11.65
C LYS A 118 -15.02 -14.72 12.28
N GLY A 119 -16.22 -14.57 11.72
CA GLY A 119 -17.41 -15.27 12.20
C GLY A 119 -18.16 -14.56 13.33
N GLU A 120 -17.66 -13.41 13.78
CA GLU A 120 -18.38 -12.52 14.70
C GLU A 120 -19.11 -11.41 13.93
N ALA A 121 -20.19 -10.90 14.51
CA ALA A 121 -20.97 -9.82 13.92
C ALA A 121 -20.40 -8.44 14.26
N ASP A 122 -19.63 -8.33 15.34
CA ASP A 122 -19.07 -7.07 15.79
C ASP A 122 -17.91 -6.63 14.90
N LEU A 123 -18.04 -5.44 14.34
CA LEU A 123 -17.00 -4.75 13.59
C LEU A 123 -16.61 -3.47 14.32
N TYR A 124 -15.35 -3.10 14.18
CA TYR A 124 -14.76 -1.89 14.72
C TYR A 124 -14.23 -1.06 13.56
N GLN A 125 -14.46 0.24 13.60
CA GLN A 125 -13.97 1.20 12.63
C GLN A 125 -12.72 1.89 13.15
N LEU A 126 -11.79 2.17 12.23
CA LEU A 126 -10.60 2.97 12.53
C LEU A 126 -10.91 4.44 12.27
N ASN A 127 -10.81 5.27 13.30
CA ASN A 127 -11.01 6.72 13.16
C ASN A 127 -9.72 7.44 12.69
N SER A 128 -9.78 8.75 12.46
CA SER A 128 -8.63 9.55 12.01
C SER A 128 -7.50 9.67 13.03
N ASN A 129 -7.74 9.30 14.30
CA ASN A 129 -6.74 9.26 15.37
C ASN A 129 -6.11 7.87 15.50
N ALA A 130 -6.43 6.94 14.60
CA ALA A 130 -6.04 5.53 14.65
C ALA A 130 -6.57 4.77 15.88
N GLU A 131 -7.72 5.20 16.42
CA GLU A 131 -8.42 4.50 17.49
C GLU A 131 -9.51 3.61 16.90
N LEU A 132 -9.75 2.46 17.56
CA LEU A 132 -10.81 1.54 17.20
C LEU A 132 -12.08 1.83 17.99
N GLU A 133 -13.17 2.06 17.27
CA GLU A 133 -14.50 2.28 17.85
C GLU A 133 -15.47 1.26 17.28
N ARG A 134 -16.38 0.74 18.11
CA ARG A 134 -17.37 -0.24 17.64
C ARG A 134 -18.29 0.44 16.61
N TRP A 135 -18.48 -0.21 15.46
CA TRP A 135 -19.41 0.24 14.43
C TRP A 135 -20.81 -0.29 14.73
N ASP A 136 -21.83 0.52 14.52
CA ASP A 136 -23.24 0.18 14.78
C ASP A 136 -23.95 -0.46 13.58
N GLY A 137 -23.22 -0.65 12.46
CA GLY A 137 -23.73 -1.25 11.23
C GLY A 137 -24.41 -0.26 10.28
N GLN A 138 -24.48 1.04 10.61
CA GLN A 138 -25.07 2.06 9.75
C GLN A 138 -24.00 2.77 8.91
N THR A 139 -24.29 3.06 7.64
CA THR A 139 -23.31 3.74 6.78
C THR A 139 -23.05 5.19 7.17
N GLU A 140 -24.04 5.82 7.79
CA GLU A 140 -24.07 7.21 8.22
C GLU A 140 -23.13 7.46 9.41
N THR A 141 -22.74 6.41 10.12
CA THR A 141 -21.86 6.44 11.29
C THR A 141 -20.44 5.99 10.99
N LEU A 142 -20.13 5.73 9.71
CA LEU A 142 -18.78 5.39 9.27
C LEU A 142 -17.84 6.59 9.45
N PHE A 143 -16.78 6.38 10.22
CA PHE A 143 -15.73 7.36 10.38
C PHE A 143 -14.81 7.35 9.16
N PRO A 144 -14.56 8.53 8.57
CA PRO A 144 -13.58 8.63 7.51
C PRO A 144 -12.17 8.61 8.12
N LEU A 145 -11.24 7.88 7.49
CA LEU A 145 -9.83 7.84 7.91
C LEU A 145 -9.15 9.21 7.88
N ALA A 146 -9.64 10.11 7.03
CA ALA A 146 -9.15 11.47 6.86
C ALA A 146 -10.30 12.38 6.44
N GLN A 147 -10.07 13.69 6.43
CA GLN A 147 -11.08 14.64 5.96
C GLN A 147 -11.51 14.34 4.51
N PRO A 148 -12.79 14.56 4.16
CA PRO A 148 -13.28 14.39 2.80
C PRO A 148 -12.44 15.19 1.80
N ARG A 149 -12.06 14.56 0.69
CA ARG A 149 -11.24 15.18 -0.35
C ARG A 149 -11.59 14.66 -1.73
N ILE A 150 -11.08 15.34 -2.75
CA ILE A 150 -11.15 14.85 -4.12
C ILE A 150 -10.36 13.53 -4.20
N LEU A 151 -11.03 12.50 -4.73
CA LEU A 151 -10.43 11.18 -4.92
C LEU A 151 -9.73 11.10 -6.29
N ASN A 152 -8.55 10.49 -6.28
CA ASN A 152 -7.76 10.24 -7.49
C ASN A 152 -8.21 8.96 -8.19
N ALA A 153 -7.65 8.66 -9.36
CA ALA A 153 -7.89 7.38 -10.04
C ALA A 153 -7.40 6.19 -9.20
N GLU A 154 -6.36 6.40 -8.41
CA GLU A 154 -5.73 5.41 -7.55
C GLU A 154 -5.46 6.03 -6.17
N GLU A 155 -5.84 5.31 -5.12
CA GLU A 155 -5.58 5.69 -3.74
C GLU A 155 -4.76 4.61 -3.04
N ASN A 156 -3.60 5.01 -2.50
CA ASN A 156 -2.70 4.14 -1.76
C ASN A 156 -2.78 4.48 -0.27
N LEU A 157 -3.08 3.49 0.56
CA LEU A 157 -3.32 3.64 1.98
C LEU A 157 -2.35 2.77 2.77
N ALA A 158 -1.68 3.38 3.74
CA ALA A 158 -0.93 2.67 4.76
C ALA A 158 -1.79 2.64 6.03
N LEU A 159 -2.49 1.52 6.25
CA LEU A 159 -3.45 1.36 7.34
C LEU A 159 -2.74 1.14 8.68
N LEU A 160 -1.69 0.32 8.65
CA LEU A 160 -0.78 0.09 9.76
C LEU A 160 0.65 0.06 9.21
N GLN A 161 1.59 0.59 9.97
CA GLN A 161 3.00 0.58 9.61
C GLN A 161 3.83 0.03 10.77
N ASN A 162 4.59 -1.02 10.50
CA ASN A 162 5.58 -1.58 11.43
C ASN A 162 4.99 -1.89 12.81
N PHE A 163 3.72 -2.30 12.85
CA PHE A 163 2.95 -2.50 14.07
C PHE A 163 3.23 -3.87 14.67
N GLN A 164 3.38 -3.94 15.99
CA GLN A 164 3.58 -5.19 16.71
C GLN A 164 2.30 -5.58 17.45
N PHE A 165 1.70 -6.69 17.03
CA PHE A 165 0.48 -7.20 17.66
C PHE A 165 0.77 -7.75 19.06
N SER A 166 -0.14 -7.49 19.99
CA SER A 166 -0.09 -8.08 21.33
C SER A 166 -0.29 -9.60 21.27
N SER A 167 0.38 -10.32 22.17
CA SER A 167 0.17 -11.77 22.34
C SER A 167 -1.27 -12.13 22.74
N ALA A 168 -2.03 -11.18 23.28
CA ALA A 168 -3.45 -11.34 23.57
C ALA A 168 -4.32 -11.59 22.32
N LEU A 169 -3.83 -11.20 21.13
CA LEU A 169 -4.50 -11.44 19.86
C LEU A 169 -4.12 -12.79 19.22
N ALA A 170 -3.18 -13.52 19.82
CA ALA A 170 -2.75 -14.81 19.28
C ALA A 170 -3.88 -15.84 19.34
N GLY A 171 -4.08 -16.56 18.24
CA GLY A 171 -5.18 -17.51 18.06
C GLY A 171 -6.47 -16.88 17.53
N LEU A 172 -6.55 -15.54 17.44
CA LEU A 172 -7.68 -14.86 16.82
C LEU A 172 -7.50 -14.74 15.31
N ASP A 173 -8.58 -14.99 14.57
CA ASP A 173 -8.66 -14.74 13.13
C ASP A 173 -9.30 -13.36 12.92
N LEU A 174 -8.49 -12.36 12.64
CA LEU A 174 -8.94 -11.01 12.33
C LEU A 174 -9.34 -10.90 10.86
N VAL A 175 -10.27 -9.99 10.57
CA VAL A 175 -10.69 -9.63 9.21
C VAL A 175 -10.62 -8.12 9.03
N VAL A 176 -10.12 -7.68 7.89
CA VAL A 176 -10.02 -6.26 7.53
C VAL A 176 -10.85 -5.98 6.27
N TYR A 177 -11.73 -5.00 6.36
CA TYR A 177 -12.53 -4.48 5.26
C TYR A 177 -12.08 -3.07 4.92
N VAL A 178 -12.09 -2.75 3.63
CA VAL A 178 -11.76 -1.42 3.11
C VAL A 178 -12.90 -0.95 2.22
N ALA A 179 -13.24 0.33 2.34
CA ALA A 179 -14.29 0.95 1.55
C ALA A 179 -13.96 2.40 1.19
N TYR A 180 -14.66 2.92 0.18
CA TYR A 180 -14.73 4.35 -0.08
C TYR A 180 -16.17 4.79 -0.34
N GLN A 181 -16.47 6.03 0.00
CA GLN A 181 -17.79 6.62 -0.15
C GLN A 181 -17.72 7.93 -0.94
N ILE A 182 -18.78 8.24 -1.69
CA ILE A 182 -19.04 9.56 -2.28
C ILE A 182 -20.31 10.11 -1.63
N PRO A 183 -20.19 10.88 -0.53
CA PRO A 183 -21.31 11.27 0.30
C PRO A 183 -22.44 11.97 -0.46
N GLU A 184 -22.10 12.85 -1.42
CA GLU A 184 -23.08 13.61 -2.21
C GLU A 184 -24.06 12.71 -2.98
N SER A 185 -23.59 11.54 -3.43
CA SER A 185 -24.38 10.59 -4.22
C SER A 185 -24.84 9.35 -3.45
N GLY A 186 -24.41 9.20 -2.19
CA GLY A 186 -24.68 8.01 -1.38
C GLY A 186 -23.96 6.73 -1.85
N VAL A 187 -23.07 6.81 -2.84
CA VAL A 187 -22.31 5.65 -3.32
C VAL A 187 -21.33 5.21 -2.24
N LEU A 188 -21.34 3.92 -1.90
CA LEU A 188 -20.36 3.24 -1.05
C LEU A 188 -19.90 1.97 -1.75
N ILE A 189 -18.61 1.88 -2.04
CA ILE A 189 -17.99 0.67 -2.56
C ILE A 189 -17.11 0.06 -1.47
N TYR A 190 -17.27 -1.23 -1.22
CA TYR A 190 -16.60 -1.94 -0.13
C TYR A 190 -16.14 -3.33 -0.55
N THR A 191 -15.12 -3.85 0.13
CA THR A 191 -14.69 -5.24 -0.03
C THR A 191 -15.74 -6.20 0.53
N THR A 192 -16.24 -7.14 -0.27
CA THR A 192 -17.14 -8.21 0.20
C THR A 192 -16.39 -9.42 0.74
N THR A 193 -15.16 -9.64 0.25
CA THR A 193 -14.22 -10.61 0.81
C THR A 193 -13.15 -9.87 1.61
N PRO A 194 -13.15 -9.94 2.95
CA PRO A 194 -12.15 -9.23 3.74
C PRO A 194 -10.75 -9.82 3.53
N MET A 195 -9.73 -9.05 3.89
CA MET A 195 -8.39 -9.59 4.10
C MET A 195 -8.36 -10.32 5.45
N PRO A 196 -8.11 -11.64 5.50
CA PRO A 196 -7.89 -12.33 6.75
C PRO A 196 -6.49 -12.00 7.31
N LEU A 197 -6.38 -11.98 8.62
CA LEU A 197 -5.13 -11.76 9.33
C LEU A 197 -5.13 -12.62 10.59
N ARG A 198 -4.16 -13.53 10.71
CA ARG A 198 -4.05 -14.45 11.84
C ARG A 198 -2.75 -14.22 12.58
N ILE A 199 -2.87 -14.08 13.90
CA ILE A 199 -1.71 -14.03 14.80
C ILE A 199 -1.54 -15.40 15.45
N VAL A 200 -0.37 -16.04 15.29
CA VAL A 200 -0.04 -17.36 15.86
C VAL A 200 1.12 -17.25 16.84
N LEU A 201 1.12 -18.11 17.86
CA LEU A 201 2.19 -18.21 18.85
C LEU A 201 3.44 -18.88 18.28
#